data_AF-A0AAV7H5G4-F1
#
_entry.id   AF-A0AAV7H5G4-F1
#
_cell.length_a   1.000
_cell.length_b   1.000
_cell.length_c   1.000
_cell.angle_alpha   90.00
_cell.angle_beta   90.00
_cell.angle_gamma   90.00
#
_symmetry.space_group_name_H-M   'P 1'
#
loop_
_entity.id
_entity.type
_entity.pdbx_description
1 polymer ?
#
loop_
_entity_poly.entity_id
_entity_poly.type
_entity_poly.pdbx_seq_one_letter_code
_entity_poly.pdbx_strand_id
1 'polypeptide(L)'
;MSKMFLLVLDDIWEEDEEKDKSKWEDVLAPLASGGFGSKILVTTRTDSVALMFAKVIKKEEEIVKLDSLEEDECLQLLNSHAFAGIENPPDDHKKLRAIAGEIVM
;
A
#
# COMPACT_ATOMS: atom_id res chain seq x y z
N MET A 1 -28.52 7.77 -13.84
CA MET A 1 -27.90 6.68 -13.05
C MET A 1 -26.55 7.16 -12.56
N SER A 2 -26.23 6.97 -11.29
CA SER A 2 -24.89 7.28 -10.76
C SER A 2 -23.86 6.34 -11.39
N LYS A 3 -22.67 6.85 -11.71
CA LYS A 3 -21.57 6.02 -12.21
C LYS A 3 -20.86 5.33 -11.05
N MET A 4 -20.46 4.09 -11.27
CA MET A 4 -19.56 3.37 -10.36
C MET A 4 -18.14 3.87 -10.56
N PHE A 5 -17.38 4.00 -9.47
CA PHE A 5 -15.97 4.42 -9.52
C PHE A 5 -15.08 3.60 -8.59
N LEU A 6 -13.78 3.62 -8.89
CA LEU A 6 -12.71 3.27 -7.96
C LEU A 6 -11.82 4.49 -7.81
N LEU A 7 -11.66 4.98 -6.58
CA LEU A 7 -10.74 6.07 -6.26
C LEU A 7 -9.57 5.51 -5.46
N VAL A 8 -8.34 5.76 -5.91
CA VAL A 8 -7.11 5.36 -5.21
C VAL A 8 -6.43 6.63 -4.70
N LEU A 9 -6.24 6.70 -3.39
CA LEU A 9 -5.52 7.77 -2.69
C LEU A 9 -4.20 7.19 -2.21
N ASP A 10 -3.11 7.52 -2.91
CA ASP A 10 -1.80 6.94 -2.67
C ASP A 10 -0.93 7.83 -1.76
N ASP A 11 -0.14 7.20 -0.88
CA ASP A 11 0.82 7.82 0.04
C ASP A 11 0.24 8.98 0.88
N ILE A 12 -0.91 8.75 1.51
CA ILE A 12 -1.52 9.76 2.39
C ILE A 12 -0.79 9.81 3.74
N TRP A 13 -0.50 11.03 4.20
CA TRP A 13 0.07 11.32 5.52
C TRP A 13 -0.76 12.39 6.25
N GLU A 14 -0.65 12.43 7.58
CA GLU A 14 -1.25 13.47 8.43
C GLU A 14 -0.28 14.62 8.71
N GLU A 15 -0.79 15.84 8.79
CA GLU A 15 -0.08 17.01 9.36
C GLU A 15 -0.68 17.40 10.73
N ASP A 16 -2.01 17.29 10.90
CA ASP A 16 -2.77 17.61 12.13
C ASP A 16 -4.09 16.79 12.14
N GLU A 17 -4.19 15.78 13.01
CA GLU A 17 -5.26 14.76 13.02
C GLU A 17 -6.69 15.34 12.97
N GLU A 18 -7.01 16.35 13.78
CA GLU A 18 -8.37 16.91 13.85
C GLU A 18 -8.69 17.82 12.66
N LYS A 19 -7.71 18.63 12.22
CA LYS A 19 -7.91 19.46 11.02
C LYS A 19 -8.03 18.61 9.77
N ASP A 20 -7.25 17.54 9.68
CA ASP A 20 -7.20 16.71 8.49
C ASP A 20 -8.47 15.85 8.37
N LYS A 21 -9.03 15.38 9.48
CA LYS A 21 -10.32 14.67 9.47
C LYS A 21 -11.44 15.48 8.81
N SER A 22 -11.63 16.74 9.23
CA SER A 22 -12.71 17.58 8.68
C SER A 22 -12.52 17.88 7.19
N LYS A 23 -11.28 18.11 6.73
CA LYS A 23 -10.98 18.27 5.31
C LYS A 23 -11.33 17.01 4.52
N TRP A 24 -11.01 15.82 5.04
CA TRP A 24 -11.32 14.57 4.37
C TRP A 24 -12.83 14.30 4.35
N GLU A 25 -13.58 14.68 5.39
CA GLU A 25 -15.05 14.66 5.35
C GLU A 25 -15.58 15.50 4.17
N ASP A 26 -15.07 16.72 3.99
CA ASP A 26 -15.49 17.60 2.89
C ASP A 26 -15.10 17.06 1.51
N VAL A 27 -13.88 16.51 1.37
CA VAL A 27 -13.38 15.94 0.11
C VAL A 27 -14.17 14.68 -0.28
N LEU A 28 -14.53 13.84 0.69
CA LEU A 28 -15.21 12.57 0.44
C LEU A 28 -16.73 12.71 0.37
N ALA A 29 -17.33 13.79 0.89
CA ALA A 29 -18.78 14.01 0.89
C ALA A 29 -19.45 13.85 -0.50
N PRO A 30 -18.90 14.41 -1.61
CA PRO A 30 -19.50 14.23 -2.94
C PRO A 30 -19.50 12.77 -3.43
N LEU A 31 -18.57 11.95 -2.94
CA LEU A 31 -18.40 10.56 -3.35
C LEU A 31 -19.50 9.63 -2.81
N ALA A 32 -20.27 10.08 -1.81
CA ALA A 32 -21.44 9.38 -1.31
C ALA A 32 -22.54 9.19 -2.39
N SER A 33 -22.49 9.99 -3.47
CA SER A 33 -23.40 9.88 -4.62
C SER A 33 -23.01 8.81 -5.65
N GLY A 34 -21.90 8.10 -5.41
CA GLY A 34 -21.39 7.03 -6.26
C GLY A 34 -22.42 5.91 -6.51
N GLY A 35 -22.30 5.27 -7.68
CA GLY A 35 -23.06 4.06 -7.97
C GLY A 35 -22.75 2.93 -6.99
N PHE A 36 -23.68 1.99 -6.81
CA PHE A 36 -23.45 0.80 -5.99
C PHE A 36 -22.17 0.06 -6.45
N GLY A 37 -21.37 -0.40 -5.48
CA GLY A 37 -20.08 -1.02 -5.75
C GLY A 37 -18.90 -0.05 -5.88
N SER A 38 -19.11 1.27 -5.75
CA SER A 38 -18.01 2.22 -5.73
C SER A 38 -17.09 1.99 -4.53
N LYS A 39 -15.77 2.07 -4.75
CA LYS A 39 -14.75 1.82 -3.72
C LYS A 39 -13.74 2.95 -3.64
N ILE A 40 -13.20 3.15 -2.44
CA ILE A 40 -12.06 4.02 -2.16
C ILE A 40 -10.97 3.12 -1.58
N LEU A 41 -9.78 3.17 -2.15
CA LEU A 41 -8.58 2.50 -1.66
C LEU A 41 -7.59 3.57 -1.20
N VAL A 42 -7.18 3.51 0.06
CA VAL A 42 -6.20 4.42 0.64
C VAL A 42 -4.95 3.62 0.95
N THR A 43 -3.79 4.10 0.51
CA THR A 43 -2.49 3.58 0.95
C THR A 43 -1.82 4.64 1.81
N THR A 44 -1.21 4.20 2.91
CA THR A 44 -0.54 5.08 3.86
C THR A 44 0.57 4.31 4.57
N ARG A 45 1.54 5.04 5.11
CA ARG A 45 2.64 4.52 5.94
C ARG A 45 2.30 4.49 7.43
N THR A 46 1.20 5.13 7.86
CA THR A 46 0.89 5.28 9.30
C THR A 46 -0.49 4.75 9.65
N ASP A 47 -0.55 4.01 10.75
CA ASP A 47 -1.80 3.47 11.30
C ASP A 47 -2.77 4.59 11.70
N SER A 48 -2.27 5.79 12.05
CA SER A 48 -3.09 6.95 12.43
C SER A 48 -3.99 7.43 11.27
N VAL A 49 -3.42 7.57 10.08
CA VAL A 49 -4.14 7.96 8.85
C VAL A 49 -5.19 6.91 8.50
N ALA A 50 -4.85 5.62 8.58
CA ALA A 50 -5.80 4.54 8.33
C ALA A 50 -7.00 4.62 9.28
N LEU A 51 -6.75 4.85 10.57
CA LEU A 51 -7.79 5.02 11.60
C LEU A 51 -8.60 6.31 11.44
N MET A 52 -8.00 7.37 10.89
CA MET A 52 -8.71 8.62 10.57
C MET A 52 -9.68 8.41 9.41
N PHE A 53 -9.24 7.80 8.31
CA PHE A 53 -10.09 7.49 7.15
C PHE A 53 -11.23 6.54 7.48
N ALA A 54 -10.96 5.54 8.33
CA ALA A 54 -11.96 4.71 8.97
C ALA A 54 -13.10 5.59 9.56
N LYS A 55 -12.77 6.44 10.55
CA LYS A 55 -13.75 7.33 11.19
C LYS A 55 -14.54 8.22 10.21
N VAL A 56 -13.93 8.63 9.09
CA VAL A 56 -14.57 9.47 8.06
C VAL A 56 -15.55 8.67 7.18
N ILE A 57 -15.18 7.46 6.75
CA ILE A 57 -15.95 6.68 5.76
C ILE A 57 -17.16 5.96 6.38
N LYS A 58 -17.13 5.65 7.69
CA LYS A 58 -18.30 5.17 8.48
C LYS A 58 -19.03 3.94 7.89
N LYS A 59 -18.33 3.07 7.14
CA LYS A 59 -18.87 1.85 6.50
C LYS A 59 -17.88 0.72 6.69
N GLU A 60 -18.36 -0.53 6.87
CA GLU A 60 -17.55 -1.76 7.03
C GLU A 60 -16.15 -1.64 6.42
N GLU A 61 -15.18 -1.45 7.32
CA GLU A 61 -13.82 -1.06 7.02
C GLU A 61 -12.95 -2.29 7.10
N GLU A 62 -12.24 -2.59 6.02
CA GLU A 62 -11.10 -3.50 6.07
C GLU A 62 -9.84 -2.64 6.05
N ILE A 63 -9.33 -2.31 7.24
CA ILE A 63 -7.96 -1.84 7.37
C ILE A 63 -7.06 -3.05 7.15
N VAL A 64 -6.33 -3.06 6.04
CA VAL A 64 -5.36 -4.10 5.73
C VAL A 64 -3.98 -3.58 6.12
N LYS A 65 -3.43 -4.11 7.21
CA LYS A 65 -2.03 -3.88 7.56
C LYS A 65 -1.15 -4.79 6.69
N LEU A 66 -0.32 -4.17 5.86
CA LEU A 66 0.67 -4.90 5.08
C LEU A 66 1.92 -5.06 5.95
N ASP A 67 2.18 -6.30 6.36
CA ASP A 67 3.43 -6.66 7.01
C ASP A 67 4.53 -6.88 5.97
N SER A 68 5.78 -6.84 6.42
CA SER A 68 6.92 -7.20 5.59
C SER A 68 6.83 -8.66 5.16
N LEU A 69 7.37 -8.97 3.98
CA LEU A 69 7.64 -10.36 3.61
C LEU A 69 8.71 -10.96 4.51
N GLU A 70 8.71 -12.28 4.67
CA GLU A 70 9.79 -12.97 5.35
C GLU A 70 11.13 -12.77 4.60
N GLU A 71 12.26 -12.90 5.30
CA GLU A 71 13.59 -12.65 4.70
C GLU A 71 13.87 -13.54 3.48
N ASP A 72 13.46 -14.80 3.53
CA ASP A 72 13.63 -15.73 2.41
C ASP A 72 12.77 -15.36 1.21
N GLU A 73 11.54 -14.90 1.43
CA GLU A 73 10.64 -14.37 0.41
C GLU A 73 11.18 -13.06 -0.22
N CYS A 74 11.68 -12.14 0.61
CA CYS A 74 12.36 -10.92 0.15
C CYS A 74 13.58 -11.25 -0.71
N LEU A 75 14.42 -12.19 -0.26
CA LEU A 75 15.60 -12.63 -0.99
C LEU A 75 15.22 -13.33 -2.29
N GLN A 76 14.16 -14.13 -2.29
CA GLN A 76 13.64 -14.78 -3.51
C GLN A 76 13.13 -13.72 -4.50
N LEU A 77 12.36 -12.74 -4.05
CA LEU A 77 11.86 -11.65 -4.89
C LEU A 77 13.02 -10.84 -5.51
N LEU A 78 13.98 -10.43 -4.69
CA LEU A 78 15.15 -9.68 -5.13
C LEU A 78 15.97 -10.48 -6.15
N ASN A 79 16.27 -11.75 -5.88
CA ASN A 79 17.00 -12.61 -6.80
C ASN A 79 16.23 -12.85 -8.11
N SER A 80 14.90 -12.98 -8.05
CA SER A 80 14.07 -13.19 -9.24
C SER A 80 14.12 -12.01 -10.21
N HIS A 81 14.24 -10.78 -9.69
CA HIS A 81 14.37 -9.57 -10.50
C HIS A 81 15.83 -9.30 -10.89
N ALA A 82 16.78 -9.42 -9.96
CA ALA A 82 18.19 -9.16 -10.20
C ALA A 82 18.80 -10.12 -11.24
N PHE A 83 18.29 -11.35 -11.31
CA PHE A 83 18.77 -12.39 -12.24
C PHE A 83 17.75 -12.78 -13.30
N ALA A 84 16.73 -11.96 -13.53
CA ALA A 84 15.74 -12.20 -14.58
C ALA A 84 16.41 -12.37 -15.94
N GLY A 85 16.11 -13.47 -16.65
CA GLY A 85 16.65 -13.77 -17.97
C GLY A 85 18.04 -14.42 -17.99
N ILE A 86 18.63 -14.74 -16.84
CA ILE A 86 19.89 -15.49 -16.75
C ILE A 86 19.56 -16.98 -16.51
N GLU A 87 19.70 -17.81 -17.55
CA GLU A 87 19.62 -19.27 -17.41
C GLU A 87 20.85 -19.80 -16.68
N ASN A 88 20.66 -20.55 -15.59
CA ASN A 88 21.71 -21.09 -14.72
C ASN A 88 22.71 -20.02 -14.24
N PRO A 89 22.34 -19.20 -13.24
CA PRO A 89 23.20 -18.15 -12.72
C PRO A 89 24.60 -18.71 -12.42
N PRO A 90 25.65 -18.23 -13.09
CA PRO A 90 27.00 -18.74 -12.90
C PRO A 90 27.41 -18.64 -11.42
N ASP A 91 28.29 -19.55 -10.99
CA ASP A 91 28.84 -19.55 -9.62
C ASP A 91 29.55 -18.22 -9.27
N ASP A 92 29.88 -17.43 -10.30
CA ASP A 92 30.45 -16.08 -10.22
C ASP A 92 29.51 -15.06 -9.53
N HIS A 93 28.21 -15.35 -9.42
CA HIS A 93 27.23 -14.45 -8.79
C HIS A 93 27.12 -14.66 -7.27
N LYS A 94 27.95 -15.53 -6.68
CA LYS A 94 28.03 -15.73 -5.21
C LYS A 94 28.18 -14.40 -4.44
N LYS A 95 28.96 -13.46 -4.97
CA LYS A 95 29.13 -12.13 -4.36
C LYS A 95 27.85 -11.31 -4.38
N LEU A 96 27.11 -11.35 -5.50
CA LEU A 96 25.84 -10.63 -5.64
C LEU A 96 24.75 -11.21 -4.74
N ARG A 97 24.72 -12.54 -4.57
CA ARG A 97 23.82 -13.20 -3.61
C ARG A 97 24.16 -12.85 -2.15
N ALA A 98 25.44 -12.73 -1.81
CA ALA A 98 25.84 -12.29 -0.48
C ALA A 98 25.38 -10.85 -0.20
N ILE A 99 25.57 -9.94 -1.16
CA ILE A 99 25.06 -8.56 -1.07
C ILE A 99 23.54 -8.53 -0.98
N ALA A 100 22.83 -9.37 -1.75
CA ALA A 100 21.37 -9.47 -1.65
C ALA A 100 20.91 -9.89 -0.25
N GLY A 101 21.64 -10.78 0.42
CA GLY A 101 21.39 -11.12 1.82
C GLY A 101 21.59 -9.94 2.77
N GLU A 102 22.62 -9.13 2.58
CA GLU A 102 22.85 -7.90 3.38
C GLU A 102 21.80 -6.81 3.17
N ILE A 103 21.13 -6.77 2.01
CA ILE A 103 20.06 -5.80 1.71
C ILE A 103 18.73 -6.20 2.38
N VAL A 104 18.50 -7.51 2.50
CA VAL A 104 17.24 -8.06 3.04
C VAL A 104 17.26 -8.13 4.57
N MET A 105 18.44 -8.26 5.19
CA MET A 105 18.66 -8.21 6.64
C MET A 105 18.44 -6.81 7.25
#